data_AF-A0A1H6MD52-F1
#
_entry.id   AF-A0A1H6MD52-F1
#
_cell.length_a   1.000
_cell.length_b   1.000
_cell.length_c   1.000
_cell.angle_alpha   90.00
_cell.angle_beta   90.00
_cell.angle_gamma   90.00
#
_symmetry.space_group_name_H-M   'P 1'
#
loop_
_entity.id
_entity.type
_entity.pdbx_description
1 polymer ?
#
loop_
_entity_poly.entity_id
_entity_poly.type
_entity_poly.pdbx_seq_one_letter_code
_entity_poly.pdbx_strand_id
1 'polypeptide(L)'
;YISKKIADILFVDGVHLITQLKNNMKNCLMTLSDKILLRKRSVIETVNDELKNMCQIEHSRHRSIGNFFTNLISGLIAYSFFPKKPSIQYNQLKTNQLAIF
;
A
#
# COMPACT_ATOMS: atom_id res chain seq x y z
N TYR A 1 -3.28 -15.84 0.66
CA TYR A 1 -3.76 -16.08 -0.72
C TYR A 1 -5.26 -15.89 -0.70
N ILE A 2 -5.80 -14.99 -1.52
CA ILE A 2 -7.23 -14.69 -1.59
C ILE A 2 -7.81 -15.39 -2.83
N SER A 3 -8.95 -16.06 -2.68
CA SER A 3 -9.62 -16.70 -3.81
C SER A 3 -10.20 -15.65 -4.76
N LYS A 4 -10.35 -15.99 -6.04
CA LYS A 4 -10.95 -15.07 -7.03
C LYS A 4 -12.32 -14.55 -6.56
N LYS A 5 -13.15 -15.42 -5.99
CA LYS A 5 -14.46 -15.06 -5.46
C LYS A 5 -14.38 -13.97 -4.39
N ILE A 6 -13.41 -14.07 -3.48
CA ILE A 6 -13.22 -13.07 -2.42
C ILE A 6 -12.65 -11.77 -2.99
N ALA A 7 -11.73 -11.85 -3.96
CA ALA A 7 -11.22 -10.67 -4.65
C ALA A 7 -12.33 -9.91 -5.40
N ASP A 8 -13.24 -10.61 -6.07
CA ASP A 8 -14.36 -10.01 -6.78
C ASP A 8 -15.33 -9.32 -5.80
N ILE A 9 -15.60 -9.93 -4.64
CA ILE A 9 -16.44 -9.32 -3.58
C ILE A 9 -15.78 -8.05 -3.04
N LEU A 10 -14.49 -8.12 -2.68
CA LEU A 10 -13.73 -6.98 -2.18
C LEU A 10 -13.70 -5.82 -3.18
N PHE A 11 -13.59 -6.13 -4.48
CA PHE A 11 -13.62 -5.13 -5.53
C PHE A 11 -14.97 -4.41 -5.60
N VAL A 12 -16.09 -5.13 -5.45
CA VAL A 12 -17.44 -4.54 -5.37
C VAL A 12 -17.59 -3.67 -4.12
N ASP A 13 -16.99 -4.08 -3.01
CA ASP A 13 -16.96 -3.30 -1.76
C ASP A 13 -15.98 -2.10 -1.80
N GLY A 14 -15.37 -1.82 -2.96
CA GLY A 14 -14.46 -0.69 -3.18
C GLY A 14 -13.01 -0.94 -2.76
N VAL A 15 -12.66 -2.18 -2.40
CA VAL A 15 -11.29 -2.57 -2.02
C VAL A 15 -10.56 -3.14 -3.24
N HIS A 16 -9.71 -2.31 -3.85
CA HIS A 16 -8.86 -2.72 -4.97
C HIS A 16 -7.60 -3.44 -4.49
N LEU A 17 -7.40 -4.68 -4.92
CA LEU A 17 -6.26 -5.52 -4.52
C LEU A 17 -5.09 -5.37 -5.49
N ILE A 18 -3.98 -4.81 -5.01
CA ILE A 18 -2.74 -4.67 -5.78
C ILE A 18 -1.82 -5.87 -5.48
N THR A 19 -1.88 -6.92 -6.31
CA THR A 19 -1.15 -8.18 -6.10
C THR A 19 -0.51 -8.71 -7.38
N GLN A 20 0.54 -9.51 -7.25
CA GLN A 20 1.20 -10.15 -8.40
C GLN A 20 0.37 -11.33 -8.93
N LEU A 21 0.31 -11.45 -10.26
CA LEU A 21 -0.26 -12.62 -10.95
C LEU A 21 0.65 -13.84 -10.75
N LYS A 22 0.06 -14.97 -10.35
CA LYS A 22 0.75 -16.26 -10.20
C LYS A 22 0.50 -17.15 -11.43
N ASN A 23 1.39 -18.10 -11.73
CA ASN A 23 1.29 -19.00 -12.88
C ASN A 23 -0.06 -19.70 -13.09
N ASN A 24 -0.83 -19.99 -12.03
CA ASN A 24 -2.14 -20.65 -12.14
C ASN A 24 -3.33 -19.67 -12.15
N MET A 25 -3.08 -18.37 -12.24
CA MET A 25 -4.11 -17.33 -12.34
C MET A 25 -4.33 -16.94 -13.79
N LYS A 26 -5.58 -16.68 -14.16
CA LYS A 26 -5.88 -16.08 -15.47
C LYS A 26 -5.24 -14.70 -15.52
N ASN A 27 -4.59 -14.39 -16.65
CA ASN A 27 -4.03 -13.07 -16.87
C ASN A 27 -5.15 -12.01 -16.79
N CYS A 28 -4.91 -10.96 -15.99
CA CYS A 28 -5.85 -9.87 -15.80
C CYS A 28 -5.19 -8.56 -16.24
N LEU A 29 -5.97 -7.66 -16.81
CA LEU A 29 -5.50 -6.34 -17.20
C LEU A 29 -5.26 -5.52 -15.94
N MET A 30 -4.01 -5.14 -15.70
CA MET A 30 -3.59 -4.42 -14.50
C MET A 30 -3.16 -3.01 -14.90
N THR A 31 -3.56 -2.02 -14.11
CA THR A 31 -3.22 -0.62 -14.42
C THR A 31 -1.70 -0.40 -14.38
N LEU A 32 -1.21 0.59 -15.13
CA LEU A 32 0.21 0.95 -15.12
C LEU A 32 0.67 1.36 -13.72
N SER A 33 -0.19 2.07 -12.98
CA SER A 33 0.03 2.48 -11.59
C SER A 33 0.26 1.27 -10.68
N ASP A 34 -0.62 0.26 -10.76
CA ASP A 34 -0.49 -0.97 -9.97
C ASP A 34 0.80 -1.73 -10.32
N LYS A 35 1.19 -1.74 -11.61
CA LYS A 35 2.44 -2.36 -12.06
C LYS A 35 3.67 -1.66 -11.48
N ILE A 36 3.67 -0.34 -11.41
CA ILE A 36 4.75 0.44 -10.80
C ILE A 36 4.79 0.17 -9.30
N LEU A 37 3.64 0.15 -8.63
CA LEU A 37 3.53 -0.09 -7.20
C LEU A 37 4.07 -1.48 -6.83
N LEU A 38 3.74 -2.50 -7.62
CA LEU A 38 4.28 -3.86 -7.44
C LEU A 38 5.80 -3.94 -7.67
N ARG A 39 6.35 -3.17 -8.62
CA ARG A 39 7.81 -3.09 -8.84
C ARG A 39 8.54 -2.38 -7.71
N LYS A 40 7.88 -1.44 -7.04
CA LYS A 40 8.43 -0.65 -5.92
C LYS A 40 7.95 -1.15 -4.55
N ARG A 41 7.45 -2.38 -4.49
CA ARG A 41 6.91 -3.00 -3.26
C ARG A 41 7.88 -2.97 -2.08
N SER A 42 9.18 -3.11 -2.32
CA SER A 42 10.20 -3.00 -1.27
C SER A 42 10.14 -1.66 -0.52
N VAL A 43 9.86 -0.55 -1.22
CA VAL A 43 9.72 0.78 -0.59
C VAL A 43 8.51 0.81 0.35
N ILE A 44 7.40 0.21 -0.07
CA ILE A 44 6.17 0.13 0.73
C ILE A 44 6.37 -0.76 1.96
N GLU A 45 7.07 -1.88 1.80
CA GLU A 45 7.42 -2.77 2.90
C GLU A 45 8.34 -2.09 3.91
N THR A 46 9.32 -1.30 3.45
CA THR A 46 10.18 -0.51 4.35
C THR A 46 9.39 0.53 5.14
N VAL A 47 8.46 1.27 4.52
CA VAL A 47 7.59 2.22 5.25
C VAL A 47 6.77 1.49 6.30
N ASN A 48 6.18 0.35 5.96
CA ASN A 48 5.40 -0.44 6.91
C ASN A 48 6.27 -0.96 8.07
N ASP A 49 7.51 -1.37 7.81
CA ASP A 49 8.44 -1.81 8.84
C ASP A 49 8.85 -0.66 9.78
N GLU A 50 9.14 0.53 9.23
CA GLU A 50 9.40 1.74 10.02
C GLU A 50 8.21 2.10 10.93
N LEU A 51 6.99 2.04 10.39
CA LEU A 51 5.77 2.32 11.15
C LEU A 51 5.53 1.28 12.27
N LYS A 52 5.85 0.01 12.02
CA LYS A 52 5.74 -1.04 13.04
C LYS A 52 6.80 -0.92 14.12
N ASN A 53 8.06 -0.79 13.73
CA ASN A 53 9.19 -0.89 14.65
C ASN A 53 9.49 0.44 15.34
N MET A 54 9.49 1.56 14.59
CA MET A 54 9.83 2.87 15.15
C MET A 54 8.64 3.56 15.80
N CYS A 55 7.46 3.46 15.18
CA CYS A 55 6.24 4.09 15.71
C CYS A 55 5.40 3.16 16.60
N GLN A 56 5.82 1.90 16.78
CA GLN A 56 5.17 0.90 17.65
C GLN A 56 3.64 0.82 17.44
N ILE A 57 3.21 0.95 16.19
CA ILE A 57 1.78 0.96 15.83
C ILE A 57 1.16 -0.42 16.13
N GLU A 58 1.93 -1.50 15.92
CA GLU A 58 1.51 -2.84 16.30
C GLU A 58 1.73 -3.07 17.79
N HIS A 59 0.73 -2.70 18.59
CA HIS A 59 0.72 -2.94 20.02
C HIS A 59 -0.32 -4.01 20.36
N SER A 60 0.12 -5.09 21.03
CA SER A 60 -0.76 -6.21 21.40
C SER A 60 -1.77 -5.89 22.52
N ARG A 61 -1.61 -4.74 23.21
CA ARG A 61 -2.36 -4.41 24.44
C ARG A 61 -3.22 -3.14 24.32
N HIS A 62 -4.00 -3.04 23.25
CA HIS A 62 -5.06 -2.03 23.20
C HIS A 62 -6.26 -2.47 24.06
N ARG A 63 -6.45 -1.82 25.21
CA ARG A 63 -7.61 -2.06 26.09
C ARG A 63 -8.93 -1.52 25.52
N SER A 64 -8.86 -0.67 24.49
CA SER A 64 -10.03 -0.15 23.78
C SER A 64 -9.66 0.21 22.33
N ILE A 65 -10.66 0.25 21.46
CA ILE A 65 -10.54 0.74 20.08
C ILE A 65 -10.18 2.23 20.02
N GLY A 66 -10.65 3.04 20.98
CA GLY A 66 -10.27 4.45 21.06
C GLY A 66 -8.76 4.61 21.28
N ASN A 67 -8.19 3.82 22.19
CA ASN A 67 -6.75 3.80 22.45
C ASN A 67 -5.94 3.30 21.25
N PHE A 68 -6.52 2.44 20.41
CA PHE A 68 -5.90 2.04 19.14
C PHE A 68 -5.82 3.21 18.17
N PHE A 69 -6.91 3.94 17.94
CA PHE A 69 -6.91 5.10 17.05
C PHE A 69 -5.97 6.20 17.51
N THR A 70 -5.91 6.49 18.81
CA THR A 70 -4.97 7.48 19.34
C THR A 70 -3.51 7.06 19.12
N ASN A 71 -3.20 5.77 19.28
CA ASN A 71 -1.86 5.24 19.03
C ASN A 71 -1.51 5.30 17.54
N LEU A 72 -2.45 4.94 16.66
CA LEU A 72 -2.29 5.01 15.22
C LEU A 72 -2.02 6.45 14.74
N ILE A 73 -2.85 7.40 15.18
CA ILE A 73 -2.69 8.83 14.83
C ILE A 73 -1.36 9.36 15.38
N SER A 74 -1.01 9.03 16.62
CA SER A 74 0.27 9.44 17.21
C SER A 74 1.47 8.88 16.45
N GLY A 75 1.41 7.62 16.00
CA GLY A 75 2.46 7.01 15.19
C GLY A 75 2.60 7.68 13.81
N LEU A 76 1.49 8.02 13.16
CA LEU A 76 1.50 8.77 11.89
C LEU A 76 2.09 10.18 12.05
N ILE A 77 1.75 10.86 13.14
CA ILE A 77 2.32 12.19 13.46
C ILE A 77 3.83 12.06 13.70
N ALA A 78 4.27 11.07 14.49
CA ALA A 78 5.69 10.82 14.74
C ALA A 78 6.46 10.54 13.45
N TYR A 79 5.90 9.72 12.55
CA TYR A 79 6.46 9.45 11.23
C TYR A 79 6.60 10.71 10.38
N SER A 80 5.69 11.68 10.51
CA SER A 80 5.77 12.95 9.79
C SER A 80 7.04 13.75 10.15
N PHE A 81 7.56 13.59 11.37
CA PHE A 81 8.78 14.26 11.82
C PHE A 81 10.07 13.52 11.43
N PHE A 82 9.99 12.38 10.76
CA PHE A 82 11.20 11.63 10.38
C PHE A 82 12.00 12.35 9.29
N PRO A 83 13.34 12.39 9.41
CA PRO A 83 14.20 13.14 8.49
C PRO A 83 14.34 12.47 7.12
N LYS A 84 14.12 11.15 7.03
CA LYS A 84 14.15 10.40 5.77
C LYS A 84 12.79 9.75 5.55
N LYS A 85 12.16 10.12 4.45
CA LYS A 85 10.91 9.51 3.98
C LYS A 85 11.22 8.78 2.68
N PRO A 86 11.25 7.44 2.67
CA PRO A 86 11.43 6.69 1.45
C PRO A 86 10.28 7.03 0.49
N SER A 87 10.62 7.46 -0.72
CA SER A 87 9.66 7.91 -1.73
C SER A 87 9.85 7.15 -3.02
N ILE A 88 8.74 6.91 -3.72
CA ILE A 88 8.78 6.37 -5.07
C ILE A 88 9.05 7.53 -6.02
N GLN A 89 10.29 7.65 -6.50
CA GLN A 89 10.61 8.58 -7.57
C GLN A 89 9.96 8.08 -8.86
N TYR A 90 8.90 8.74 -9.30
CA TYR A 90 8.23 8.49 -10.57
C TYR A 90 8.34 9.74 -11.44
N ASN A 91 9.27 9.72 -12.40
CA ASN A 91 9.35 10.76 -13.42
C ASN A 91 8.22 10.53 -14.42
N GLN A 92 7.13 11.29 -14.30
CA GLN A 92 6.20 11.47 -15.41
C GLN A 92 6.91 12.32 -16.46
N LEU A 93 7.37 11.70 -17.55
CA LEU A 93 7.71 12.43 -18.76
C LEU A 93 6.40 13.05 -19.27
N LYS A 94 6.17 14.33 -18.96
CA LYS A 94 5.09 15.13 -19.55
C LYS A 94 5.45 15.41 -21.00
N THR A 95 5.22 14.44 -21.87
CA THR A 95 5.24 14.66 -23.31
C THR A 95 3.86 15.16 -23.72
N ASN A 96 3.77 16.20 -24.56
CA ASN A 96 2.52 16.69 -25.19
C ASN A 96 1.89 15.68 -26.18
N GLN A 97 2.29 14.41 -26.13
CA GLN A 97 1.69 13.35 -26.93
C GLN A 97 0.45 12.88 -26.19
N LEU A 98 -0.71 12.96 -26.85
CA LEU A 98 -1.93 12.31 -26.43
C LEU A 98 -1.61 10.83 -26.14
N ALA A 99 -1.56 10.47 -24.86
CA ALA A 99 -1.34 9.09 -24.44
C ALA A 99 -2.62 8.31 -24.76
N ILE A 100 -2.57 7.50 -25.82
CA ILE A 100 -3.65 6.64 -26.25
C ILE A 100 -3.47 5.29 -25.51
N PHE A 101 -4.32 5.08 -24.49
CA PHE A 101 -4.60 3.86 -23.71
C PHE A 101 -3.46 3.18 -22.92
#